data_AF-A0A7S0UK30-F1
#
_entry.id   AF-A0A7S0UK30-F1
#
_cell.length_a   1.000
_cell.length_b   1.000
_cell.length_c   1.000
_cell.angle_alpha   90.00
_cell.angle_beta   90.00
_cell.angle_gamma   90.00
#
_symmetry.space_group_name_H-M   'P 1'
#
loop_
_entity.id
_entity.type
_entity.pdbx_description
1 polymer ?
#
loop_
_entity_poly.entity_id
_entity_poly.type
_entity_poly.pdbx_seq_one_letter_code
_entity_poly.pdbx_strand_id
1 'polypeptide(L)'
;ECFGGLFSPSTGILDSHSFYLNLLTDVEDNGATVILRSKVEDADVIDNKVCLNIDGNWLSADTVINCAGLHSHNIAAKIHKQSKDDDTTTWHPPKQYFAK
;
A
#
# COMPACT_ATOMS: atom_id res chain seq x y z
N GLU A 1 -4.55 -24.95 36.36
CA GLU A 1 -3.90 -23.95 37.23
C GLU A 1 -3.53 -22.74 36.36
N CYS A 2 -3.95 -21.52 36.70
CA CYS A 2 -3.64 -20.30 35.96
C CYS A 2 -2.58 -19.51 36.74
N PHE A 3 -1.40 -19.28 36.16
CA PHE A 3 -0.25 -18.70 36.86
C PHE A 3 -0.25 -17.17 36.92
N GLY A 4 -1.17 -16.48 36.25
CA GLY A 4 -1.32 -15.01 36.28
C GLY A 4 -1.89 -14.40 35.00
N GLY A 5 -2.13 -13.09 35.00
CA GLY A 5 -2.58 -12.31 33.84
C GLY A 5 -2.01 -10.88 33.84
N LEU A 6 -1.69 -10.35 32.66
CA LEU A 6 -1.19 -8.98 32.49
C LEU A 6 -2.36 -8.03 32.23
N PHE A 7 -2.67 -7.17 33.19
CA PHE A 7 -3.68 -6.13 33.03
C PHE A 7 -3.04 -4.85 32.49
N SER A 8 -3.46 -4.43 31.29
CA SER A 8 -3.00 -3.19 30.66
C SER A 8 -4.14 -2.16 30.61
N PRO A 9 -4.27 -1.27 31.62
CA PRO A 9 -5.39 -0.34 31.74
C PRO A 9 -5.41 0.75 30.66
N SER A 10 -4.31 0.92 29.92
CA SER A 10 -4.22 1.85 28.78
C SER A 10 -4.65 1.22 27.45
N THR A 11 -4.91 -0.09 27.42
CA THR A 11 -5.48 -0.74 26.22
C THR A 11 -7.00 -0.65 26.23
N GLY A 12 -7.57 -0.62 25.04
CA GLY A 12 -9.01 -0.56 24.84
C GLY A 12 -9.42 -1.26 23.56
N ILE A 13 -10.72 -1.29 23.31
CA ILE A 13 -11.29 -1.82 22.08
C ILE A 13 -11.53 -0.63 21.14
N LEU A 14 -11.02 -0.72 19.92
CA LEU A 14 -11.30 0.23 18.84
C LEU A 14 -12.33 -0.39 17.90
N ASP A 15 -13.42 0.34 17.64
CA ASP A 15 -14.27 0.05 16.49
C ASP A 15 -13.55 0.51 15.22
N SER A 16 -12.86 -0.43 14.57
CA SER A 16 -12.09 -0.17 13.35
C SER A 16 -12.97 0.18 12.16
N HIS A 17 -14.22 -0.28 12.12
CA HIS A 17 -15.12 -0.03 11.01
C HIS A 17 -15.59 1.44 11.02
N SER A 18 -16.10 1.90 12.16
CA SER A 18 -16.52 3.30 12.33
C SER A 18 -15.34 4.26 12.18
N PHE A 19 -14.16 3.89 12.71
CA PHE A 19 -12.94 4.69 12.54
C PHE A 19 -12.55 4.84 11.06
N TYR A 20 -12.54 3.76 10.30
CA TYR A 20 -12.20 3.81 8.87
C TYR A 20 -13.18 4.65 8.05
N LEU A 21 -14.48 4.57 8.34
CA LEU A 21 -15.49 5.39 7.65
C LEU A 21 -15.30 6.88 7.91
N ASN A 22 -14.96 7.27 9.15
CA ASN A 22 -14.67 8.67 9.45
C ASN A 22 -13.43 9.17 8.71
N LEU A 23 -12.37 8.35 8.62
CA LEU A 23 -11.20 8.70 7.82
C LEU A 23 -11.54 8.88 6.34
N LEU A 24 -12.42 8.04 5.79
CA LEU A 24 -12.87 8.16 4.41
C LEU A 24 -13.55 9.52 4.17
N THR A 25 -14.50 9.88 5.04
CA THR A 25 -15.15 11.19 4.99
C THR A 25 -14.14 12.33 5.08
N ASP A 26 -13.22 12.26 6.05
CA ASP A 26 -12.21 13.31 6.26
C ASP A 26 -11.33 13.50 5.02
N VAL A 27 -10.88 12.43 4.36
CA VAL A 27 -10.03 12.58 3.16
C VAL A 27 -10.81 13.11 1.97
N GLU A 28 -12.06 12.69 1.79
CA GLU A 28 -12.94 13.19 0.73
C GLU A 28 -13.28 14.67 0.92
N ASP A 29 -13.58 15.10 2.14
CA ASP A 29 -13.82 16.51 2.49
C ASP A 29 -12.58 17.38 2.26
N ASN A 30 -11.38 16.80 2.35
CA ASN A 30 -10.11 17.45 2.01
C ASN A 30 -9.72 17.32 0.53
N GLY A 31 -10.65 16.86 -0.33
CA GLY A 31 -10.50 16.85 -1.79
C GLY A 31 -9.78 15.62 -2.35
N ALA A 32 -9.58 14.56 -1.56
CA ALA A 32 -9.08 13.30 -2.08
C ALA A 32 -10.19 12.51 -2.79
N THR A 33 -9.84 11.76 -3.82
CA THR A 33 -10.75 10.81 -4.47
C THR A 33 -10.42 9.40 -4.01
N VAL A 34 -11.40 8.68 -3.45
CA VAL A 34 -11.24 7.28 -3.08
C VAL A 34 -11.94 6.38 -4.09
N ILE A 35 -11.17 5.46 -4.66
CA ILE A 35 -11.67 4.51 -5.67
C ILE A 35 -11.54 3.10 -5.12
N LEU A 36 -12.68 2.53 -4.72
CA LEU A 36 -12.76 1.17 -4.18
C LEU A 36 -12.93 0.15 -5.29
N ARG A 37 -12.53 -1.10 -5.01
CA ARG A 37 -12.54 -2.23 -5.97
C ARG A 37 -11.65 -1.97 -7.20
N SER A 38 -10.68 -1.08 -7.06
CA SER A 38 -9.76 -0.69 -8.12
C SER A 38 -8.39 -1.28 -7.86
N LYS A 39 -8.17 -2.48 -8.40
CA LYS A 39 -6.92 -3.20 -8.19
C LYS A 39 -5.85 -2.63 -9.13
N VAL A 40 -4.65 -2.40 -8.59
CA VAL A 40 -3.47 -2.06 -9.40
C VAL A 40 -2.97 -3.33 -10.07
N GLU A 41 -3.19 -3.43 -11.36
CA GLU A 41 -2.83 -4.59 -12.18
C GLU A 41 -1.40 -4.50 -12.73
N ASP A 42 -0.92 -3.29 -13.01
CA ASP A 42 0.44 -3.05 -13.46
C ASP A 42 0.94 -1.65 -13.09
N ALA A 43 2.25 -1.43 -13.23
CA ALA A 43 2.85 -0.12 -13.08
C ALA A 43 4.01 0.09 -14.07
N ASP A 44 4.32 1.34 -14.34
CA ASP A 44 5.48 1.77 -15.12
C ASP A 44 6.01 3.11 -14.61
N VAL A 45 7.25 3.45 -14.96
CA VAL A 45 7.84 4.76 -14.64
C VAL A 45 8.22 5.45 -15.95
N ILE A 46 7.48 6.50 -16.29
CA ILE A 46 7.62 7.24 -17.54
C ILE A 46 7.85 8.71 -17.20
N ASP A 47 8.90 9.32 -17.76
CA ASP A 47 9.24 10.73 -17.55
C ASP A 47 9.29 11.14 -16.06
N ASN A 48 9.88 10.29 -15.20
CA ASN A 48 9.95 10.45 -13.74
C ASN A 48 8.59 10.45 -13.01
N LYS A 49 7.52 10.00 -13.64
CA LYS A 49 6.20 9.78 -13.01
C LYS A 49 5.90 8.31 -12.88
N VAL A 50 5.18 7.94 -11.81
CA VAL A 50 4.68 6.56 -11.66
C VAL A 50 3.33 6.47 -12.33
N CYS A 51 3.21 5.59 -13.32
CA CYS A 51 1.99 5.27 -14.03
C CYS A 51 1.44 3.95 -13.50
N LEU A 52 0.20 3.93 -13.02
CA LEU A 52 -0.48 2.74 -12.49
C LEU A 52 -1.60 2.32 -13.44
N ASN A 53 -1.65 1.04 -13.78
CA ASN A 53 -2.79 0.44 -14.48
C ASN A 53 -3.82 -0.02 -13.46
N ILE A 54 -5.03 0.52 -13.57
CA ILE A 54 -6.16 0.24 -12.70
C ILE A 54 -7.35 -0.10 -13.59
N ASP A 55 -7.77 -1.36 -13.57
CA ASP A 55 -8.89 -1.87 -14.39
C ASP A 55 -8.81 -1.46 -15.88
N GLY A 56 -7.59 -1.49 -16.45
CA GLY A 56 -7.34 -1.13 -17.85
C GLY A 56 -7.11 0.37 -18.11
N ASN A 57 -7.28 1.24 -17.11
CA ASN A 57 -7.01 2.67 -17.20
C ASN A 57 -5.64 3.01 -16.62
N TRP A 58 -4.92 3.93 -17.24
CA TRP A 58 -3.62 4.38 -16.75
C TRP A 58 -3.75 5.72 -16.01
N LEU A 59 -3.33 5.73 -14.75
CA LEU A 59 -3.24 6.93 -13.91
C LEU A 59 -1.77 7.29 -13.69
N SER A 60 -1.38 8.53 -13.98
CA SER A 60 -0.04 9.04 -13.67
C SER A 60 -0.04 9.82 -12.36
N ALA A 61 1.02 9.67 -11.58
CA ALA A 61 1.22 10.38 -10.32
C ALA A 61 2.70 10.77 -10.16
N ASP A 62 2.95 11.95 -9.58
CA ASP A 62 4.31 12.40 -9.25
C ASP A 62 4.87 11.63 -8.05
N THR A 63 4.00 11.10 -7.17
CA THR A 63 4.40 10.32 -6.00
C THR A 63 3.35 9.26 -5.72
N VAL A 64 3.82 8.03 -5.43
CA VAL A 64 2.98 6.90 -5.04
C VAL A 64 3.41 6.42 -3.66
N ILE A 65 2.47 6.42 -2.71
CA ILE A 65 2.66 5.83 -1.38
C ILE A 65 2.09 4.42 -1.38
N ASN A 66 2.95 3.41 -1.28
CA ASN A 66 2.53 2.01 -1.32
C ASN A 66 2.08 1.50 0.05
N CYS A 67 0.76 1.44 0.26
CA CYS A 67 0.12 0.95 1.48
C CYS A 67 -0.60 -0.39 1.30
N ALA A 68 -0.21 -1.23 0.33
CA ALA A 68 -0.94 -2.46 0.00
C ALA A 68 -0.77 -3.63 1.00
N GLY A 69 -0.35 -3.34 2.24
CA GLY A 69 -0.22 -4.32 3.34
C GLY A 69 0.60 -5.55 2.94
N LEU A 70 -0.01 -6.73 3.09
CA LEU A 70 0.60 -8.02 2.72
C LEU A 70 1.09 -8.03 1.25
N HIS A 71 0.41 -7.32 0.35
CA HIS A 71 0.72 -7.29 -1.08
C HIS A 71 1.63 -6.12 -1.51
N SER A 72 2.11 -5.32 -0.56
CA SER A 72 3.01 -4.18 -0.83
C SER A 72 4.22 -4.55 -1.69
N HIS A 73 4.83 -5.70 -1.42
CA HIS A 73 5.96 -6.20 -2.20
C HIS A 73 5.63 -6.46 -3.68
N ASN A 74 4.42 -6.95 -3.98
CA ASN A 74 3.98 -7.18 -5.35
C ASN A 74 3.80 -5.87 -6.11
N ILE A 75 3.26 -4.85 -5.45
CA ILE A 75 3.12 -3.50 -6.04
C ILE A 75 4.50 -2.88 -6.27
N ALA A 76 5.42 -2.98 -5.30
CA ALA A 76 6.77 -2.46 -5.45
C ALA A 76 7.52 -3.13 -6.62
N ALA A 77 7.37 -4.44 -6.81
CA ALA A 77 7.97 -5.16 -7.93
C ALA A 77 7.40 -4.76 -9.29
N LYS A 78 6.12 -4.36 -9.35
CA LYS A 78 5.52 -3.79 -10.58
C LYS A 78 6.09 -2.42 -10.92
N ILE A 79 6.39 -1.60 -9.92
CA ILE A 79 6.96 -0.25 -10.11
C ILE A 79 8.44 -0.33 -10.48
N HIS A 80 9.22 -1.15 -9.76
CA HIS A 80 10.65 -1.29 -9.95
C HIS A 80 11.00 -2.42 -10.94
N LYS A 81 10.39 -2.37 -12.13
CA LYS A 81 10.75 -3.30 -13.22
C LYS A 81 12.20 -3.06 -13.61
N GLN A 82 13.02 -4.10 -13.54
CA GLN A 82 14.40 -4.03 -14.01
C GLN A 82 14.40 -3.97 -15.54
N SER A 83 14.95 -2.90 -16.12
CA SER A 83 15.28 -2.88 -17.54
C SER A 83 16.49 -3.80 -17.74
N LYS A 84 16.53 -4.56 -18.84
CA LYS A 84 17.65 -5.47 -19.14
C LYS A 84 18.96 -4.75 -19.49
N ASP A 85 18.92 -3.42 -19.66
CA ASP A 85 20.01 -2.60 -20.21
C ASP A 85 20.64 -1.62 -19.21
N ASP A 86 20.11 -1.47 -17.99
CA ASP A 86 20.65 -0.50 -17.01
C ASP A 86 21.16 -1.21 -15.75
N ASP A 87 22.47 -1.46 -15.72
CA ASP A 87 23.20 -2.16 -14.64
C ASP A 87 23.45 -1.25 -13.42
N THR A 88 22.99 0.01 -13.43
CA THR A 88 23.43 1.00 -12.44
C THR A 88 22.47 1.24 -11.27
N THR A 89 21.22 0.75 -11.29
CA THR A 89 20.35 0.82 -10.10
C THR A 89 19.36 -0.34 -10.02
N THR A 90 19.89 -1.56 -9.92
CA THR A 90 19.10 -2.76 -9.66
C THR A 90 18.34 -2.62 -8.33
N TRP A 91 17.01 -2.55 -8.38
CA TRP A 91 16.18 -2.59 -7.17
C TRP A 91 16.28 -3.96 -6.51
N HIS A 92 16.67 -3.98 -5.24
CA HIS A 92 16.76 -5.18 -4.42
C HIS A 92 15.62 -5.19 -3.41
N PRO A 93 14.54 -5.97 -3.63
CA PRO A 93 13.47 -6.06 -2.65
C PRO A 93 13.98 -6.70 -1.36
N PRO A 94 13.51 -6.24 -0.18
CA PRO A 94 13.82 -6.91 1.08
C PRO A 94 13.28 -8.34 1.06
N LYS A 95 14.02 -9.24 1.73
CA LYS A 95 13.56 -10.62 1.92
C LYS A 95 12.25 -10.63 2.69
N GLN A 96 11.25 -11.34 2.16
CA GLN A 96 9.92 -11.42 2.77
C GLN A 96 9.89 -12.48 3.86
N TYR A 97 9.28 -12.14 4.99
CA TYR A 97 9.04 -13.05 6.11
C TYR A 97 7.54 -13.03 6.42
N PHE A 98 6.87 -14.16 6.21
CA PHE A 98 5.46 -14.33 6.55
C PHE A 98 5.36 -15.28 7.74
N ALA A 99 4.50 -14.96 8.70
CA ALA A 99 4.14 -15.89 9.76
C ALA A 99 3.48 -17.13 9.14
N LYS A 100 3.79 -18.32 9.66
CA LYS A 100 3.16 -19.58 9.26
C LYS A 100 1.79 -19.73 9.90
#